data_AF-A0A847B6Z3-F1
#
_entry.id   AF-A0A847B6Z3-F1
#
_cell.length_a   1.000
_cell.length_b   1.000
_cell.length_c   1.000
_cell.angle_alpha   90.00
_cell.angle_beta   90.00
_cell.angle_gamma   90.00
#
_symmetry.space_group_name_H-M   'P 1'
#
loop_
_entity.id
_entity.type
_entity.pdbx_description
1 polymer ?
#
loop_
_entity_poly.entity_id
_entity_poly.type
_entity_poly.pdbx_seq_one_letter_code
_entity_poly.pdbx_strand_id
1 'polypeptide(L)'
;LNYIKSRHAQNADLDGDPKKFIHYNFDYAQKYFIKYCDDYFQSFYFDLAPLLAIPLYQQHKSFEEIFKGTLDPNLTAFETEVMANRYDDHLFKHAASDTPATLKRKIIRKSGASDIVNIHAHSYKKIPHVSTVTKLGGDGRWHSIPVHWFEYAPLENVTPFAVQQCHTTQQKFNSGVKNQGLANFLSRIGNQNMLVYSKGLVSFLLKSADADFDADELNKYLREEN
;
A
#
# COMPACT_ATOMS: atom_id res chain seq x y z
N LEU A 1 -2.19 -21.11 5.12
CA LEU A 1 -2.55 -19.94 4.30
C LEU A 1 -3.48 -20.43 3.19
N ASN A 2 -4.69 -19.90 3.10
CA ASN A 2 -5.58 -20.17 1.96
C ASN A 2 -5.30 -19.12 0.88
N TYR A 3 -5.03 -19.55 -0.35
CA TYR A 3 -4.83 -18.68 -1.49
C TYR A 3 -5.97 -18.90 -2.49
N ILE A 4 -6.61 -17.81 -2.91
CA ILE A 4 -7.65 -17.81 -3.94
C ILE A 4 -7.05 -17.12 -5.15
N LYS A 5 -7.15 -17.78 -6.31
CA LYS A 5 -6.54 -17.31 -7.54
C LYS A 5 -7.49 -17.56 -8.70
N SER A 6 -8.07 -16.49 -9.24
CA SER A 6 -8.74 -16.56 -10.55
C SER A 6 -7.74 -16.28 -11.66
N ARG A 7 -7.92 -16.93 -12.81
CA ARG A 7 -7.20 -16.55 -14.04
C ARG A 7 -7.51 -15.12 -14.45
N HIS A 8 -8.75 -14.67 -14.22
CA HIS A 8 -9.24 -13.38 -14.68
C HIS A 8 -8.51 -12.22 -14.00
N ALA A 9 -8.22 -12.33 -12.71
CA ALA A 9 -7.59 -11.24 -11.97
C ALA A 9 -6.07 -11.18 -12.05
N GLN A 10 -5.38 -12.22 -12.54
CA GLN A 10 -3.91 -12.22 -12.58
C GLN A 10 -3.33 -11.07 -13.40
N ASN A 11 -4.05 -10.67 -14.43
CA ASN A 11 -3.64 -9.60 -15.35
C ASN A 11 -4.64 -8.44 -15.34
N ALA A 12 -5.62 -8.44 -14.44
CA ALA A 12 -6.61 -7.39 -14.37
C ALA A 12 -6.02 -6.14 -13.71
N ASP A 13 -6.24 -5.00 -14.33
CA ASP A 13 -5.94 -3.71 -13.74
C ASP A 13 -7.12 -3.28 -12.85
N LEU A 14 -6.89 -3.23 -11.53
CA LEU A 14 -7.89 -2.81 -10.56
C LEU A 14 -7.69 -1.37 -10.08
N ASP A 15 -6.63 -0.68 -10.51
CA ASP A 15 -6.36 0.66 -10.00
C ASP A 15 -7.26 1.72 -10.66
N GLY A 16 -7.52 1.57 -11.95
CA GLY A 16 -8.40 2.46 -12.71
C GLY A 16 -7.81 3.86 -12.89
N ASP A 17 -6.51 3.96 -13.18
CA ASP A 17 -5.84 5.25 -13.40
C ASP A 17 -6.55 6.06 -14.51
N PRO A 18 -7.08 7.26 -14.19
CA PRO A 18 -7.76 8.11 -15.17
C PRO A 18 -6.96 8.37 -16.45
N LYS A 19 -5.62 8.37 -16.37
CA LYS A 19 -4.74 8.58 -17.53
C LYS A 19 -4.95 7.54 -18.64
N LYS A 20 -5.41 6.33 -18.29
CA LYS A 20 -5.67 5.25 -19.25
C LYS A 20 -6.84 5.54 -20.19
N PHE A 21 -7.73 6.46 -19.79
CA PHE A 21 -8.93 6.80 -20.56
C PHE A 21 -8.78 8.10 -21.36
N ILE A 22 -7.62 8.74 -21.29
CA ILE A 22 -7.33 9.96 -22.06
C ILE A 22 -6.92 9.56 -23.48
N HIS A 23 -7.76 9.89 -24.46
CA HIS A 23 -7.48 9.65 -25.86
C HIS A 23 -8.03 10.78 -26.73
N TYR A 24 -7.37 11.08 -27.85
CA TYR A 24 -7.78 12.16 -28.76
C TYR A 24 -9.13 11.89 -29.43
N ASN A 25 -9.36 10.65 -29.85
CA ASN A 25 -10.63 10.21 -30.43
C ASN A 25 -11.61 9.77 -29.31
N PHE A 26 -12.75 10.46 -29.23
CA PHE A 26 -13.83 10.21 -28.26
C PHE A 26 -14.42 8.80 -28.38
N ASP A 27 -14.75 8.34 -29.59
CA ASP A 27 -15.38 7.02 -29.80
C ASP A 27 -14.47 5.89 -29.32
N TYR A 28 -13.16 6.06 -29.53
CA TYR A 28 -12.16 5.12 -29.02
C TYR A 28 -12.08 5.17 -27.49
N ALA A 29 -12.02 6.36 -26.90
CA ALA A 29 -11.98 6.53 -25.44
C ALA A 29 -13.19 5.88 -24.76
N GLN A 30 -14.38 6.11 -25.31
CA GLN A 30 -15.63 5.55 -24.80
C GLN A 30 -15.64 4.02 -24.89
N LYS A 31 -15.30 3.45 -26.05
CA LYS A 31 -15.24 1.99 -26.24
C LYS A 31 -14.21 1.35 -25.30
N TYR A 32 -13.05 1.98 -25.13
CA TYR A 32 -12.01 1.51 -24.24
C TYR A 32 -12.45 1.55 -22.77
N PHE A 33 -13.12 2.62 -22.34
CA PHE A 33 -13.66 2.73 -20.98
C PHE A 33 -14.72 1.66 -20.69
N ILE A 34 -15.68 1.45 -21.59
CA ILE A 34 -16.70 0.41 -21.45
C ILE A 34 -16.04 -0.97 -21.33
N LYS A 35 -15.09 -1.27 -22.23
CA LYS A 35 -14.35 -2.52 -22.21
C LYS A 35 -13.59 -2.71 -20.90
N TYR A 36 -12.94 -1.67 -20.39
CA TYR A 36 -12.25 -1.71 -19.10
C TYR A 36 -13.22 -2.03 -17.96
N CYS A 37 -14.40 -1.39 -17.92
CA CYS A 37 -15.42 -1.67 -16.91
C CYS A 37 -15.91 -3.12 -16.97
N ASP A 38 -16.19 -3.64 -18.17
CA ASP A 38 -16.63 -5.03 -18.36
C ASP A 38 -15.56 -6.02 -17.85
N ASP A 39 -14.30 -5.83 -18.27
CA ASP A 39 -13.17 -6.67 -17.87
C ASP A 39 -12.90 -6.57 -16.35
N TYR A 40 -13.06 -5.38 -15.77
CA TYR A 40 -12.93 -5.13 -14.33
C TYR A 40 -13.99 -5.89 -13.53
N PHE A 41 -15.28 -5.73 -13.87
CA PHE A 41 -16.37 -6.40 -13.15
C PHE A 41 -16.28 -7.91 -13.26
N GLN A 42 -15.95 -8.42 -14.45
CA GLN A 42 -15.75 -9.85 -14.66
C GLN A 42 -14.63 -10.38 -13.75
N SER A 43 -13.48 -9.71 -13.75
CA SER A 43 -12.32 -10.15 -12.97
C SER A 43 -12.58 -10.10 -11.47
N PHE A 44 -13.16 -9.00 -11.00
CA PHE A 44 -13.51 -8.81 -9.60
C PHE A 44 -14.53 -9.85 -9.11
N TYR A 45 -15.57 -10.11 -9.90
CA TYR A 45 -16.58 -11.11 -9.57
C TYR A 45 -15.96 -12.50 -9.42
N PHE A 46 -15.14 -12.95 -10.37
CA PHE A 46 -14.54 -14.29 -10.32
C PHE A 46 -13.49 -14.44 -9.22
N ASP A 47 -12.87 -13.35 -8.74
CA ASP A 47 -12.01 -13.38 -7.56
C ASP A 47 -12.79 -13.53 -6.26
N LEU A 48 -13.94 -12.88 -6.16
CA LEU A 48 -14.79 -12.97 -4.98
C LEU A 48 -15.68 -14.20 -4.97
N ALA A 49 -16.00 -14.79 -6.12
CA ALA A 49 -16.92 -15.92 -6.21
C ALA A 49 -16.55 -17.09 -5.27
N PRO A 50 -15.28 -17.51 -5.14
CA PRO A 50 -14.90 -18.56 -4.17
C PRO A 50 -15.09 -18.14 -2.71
N LEU A 51 -14.86 -16.86 -2.37
CA LEU A 51 -15.11 -16.34 -1.02
C LEU A 51 -16.62 -16.31 -0.72
N LEU A 52 -17.42 -15.90 -1.69
CA LEU A 52 -18.88 -15.83 -1.57
C LEU A 52 -19.54 -17.22 -1.54
N ALA A 53 -18.94 -18.21 -2.21
CA ALA A 53 -19.46 -19.57 -2.26
C ALA A 53 -19.24 -20.38 -0.97
N ILE A 54 -18.34 -19.94 -0.08
CA ILE A 54 -18.03 -20.62 1.18
C ILE A 54 -18.66 -19.84 2.34
N PRO A 55 -19.82 -20.28 2.88
CA PRO A 55 -20.55 -19.53 3.91
C PRO A 55 -19.74 -19.23 5.16
N LEU A 56 -18.77 -20.09 5.50
CA LEU A 56 -17.91 -19.92 6.67
C LEU A 56 -17.17 -18.58 6.68
N TYR A 57 -16.72 -18.08 5.51
CA TYR A 57 -16.04 -16.78 5.44
C TYR A 57 -16.97 -15.59 5.72
N GLN A 58 -18.29 -15.78 5.60
CA GLN A 58 -19.29 -14.74 5.86
C GLN A 58 -19.75 -14.72 7.33
N GLN A 59 -19.41 -15.75 8.11
CA GLN A 59 -19.89 -15.91 9.49
C GLN A 59 -18.96 -15.28 10.53
N HIS A 60 -17.74 -14.89 10.14
CA HIS A 60 -16.76 -14.31 11.06
C HIS A 60 -16.88 -12.78 11.11
N LYS A 61 -16.93 -12.23 12.33
CA LYS A 61 -16.78 -10.79 12.54
C LYS A 61 -15.36 -10.36 12.17
N SER A 62 -15.24 -9.18 11.59
CA SER A 62 -13.94 -8.60 11.29
C SER A 62 -13.17 -8.30 12.58
N PHE A 63 -11.85 -8.29 12.51
CA PHE A 63 -11.01 -7.88 13.64
C PHE A 63 -11.37 -6.47 14.13
N GLU A 64 -11.57 -5.53 13.20
CA GLU A 64 -11.95 -4.15 13.51
C GLU A 64 -13.27 -4.09 14.29
N GLU A 65 -14.25 -4.93 13.95
CA GLU A 65 -15.53 -4.98 14.64
C GLU A 65 -15.45 -5.62 16.03
N ILE A 66 -14.56 -6.61 16.21
CA ILE A 66 -14.29 -7.23 17.52
C ILE A 66 -13.64 -6.23 18.48
N PHE A 67 -12.75 -5.36 17.98
CA PHE A 67 -11.97 -4.41 18.79
C PHE A 67 -12.48 -2.96 18.74
N LYS A 68 -13.71 -2.77 18.24
CA LYS A 68 -14.38 -1.47 18.13
C LYS A 68 -14.35 -0.70 19.45
N GLY A 69 -13.98 0.58 19.41
CA GLY A 69 -13.95 1.48 20.58
C GLY A 69 -12.62 1.59 21.32
N THR A 70 -11.54 0.95 20.85
CA THR A 70 -10.17 1.16 21.39
C THR A 70 -9.43 2.29 20.67
N LEU A 71 -9.36 2.21 19.34
CA LEU A 71 -8.96 3.28 18.44
C LEU A 71 -9.75 3.13 17.15
N ASP A 72 -10.74 4.00 16.95
CA ASP A 72 -11.54 4.02 15.73
C ASP A 72 -10.88 4.98 14.73
N PRO A 73 -10.08 4.50 13.76
CA PRO A 73 -9.41 5.34 12.79
C PRO A 73 -10.42 6.03 11.85
N ASN A 74 -10.03 7.15 11.26
CA ASN A 74 -10.83 7.77 10.20
C ASN A 74 -10.78 6.97 8.89
N LEU A 75 -9.65 6.29 8.64
CA LEU A 75 -9.41 5.49 7.43
C LEU A 75 -9.11 4.03 7.75
N THR A 76 -9.52 3.15 6.85
CA THR A 76 -9.29 1.71 7.00
C THR A 76 -7.80 1.38 6.95
N ALA A 77 -7.43 0.23 7.53
CA ALA A 77 -6.05 -0.25 7.48
C ALA A 77 -5.55 -0.36 6.03
N PHE A 78 -6.39 -0.93 5.16
CA PHE A 78 -6.10 -1.19 3.76
C PHE A 78 -5.88 0.08 2.94
N GLU A 79 -6.73 1.10 3.09
CA GLU A 79 -6.57 2.37 2.37
C GLU A 79 -5.23 3.03 2.67
N THR A 80 -4.82 2.95 3.94
CA THR A 80 -3.56 3.56 4.37
C THR A 80 -2.35 2.78 3.87
N GLU A 81 -2.42 1.44 3.90
CA GLU A 81 -1.40 0.58 3.30
C GLU A 81 -1.29 0.81 1.79
N VAL A 82 -2.42 0.95 1.08
CA VAL A 82 -2.44 1.30 -0.35
C VAL A 82 -1.77 2.66 -0.59
N MET A 83 -2.09 3.66 0.24
CA MET A 83 -1.45 4.98 0.14
C MET A 83 0.06 4.91 0.41
N ALA A 84 0.52 4.08 1.34
CA ALA A 84 1.94 3.88 1.61
C ALA A 84 2.65 3.16 0.45
N ASN A 85 2.03 2.14 -0.15
CA ASN A 85 2.59 1.40 -1.29
C ASN A 85 2.68 2.23 -2.59
N ARG A 86 2.09 3.42 -2.64
CA ARG A 86 2.25 4.35 -3.78
C ARG A 86 3.57 5.12 -3.76
N TYR A 87 4.27 5.14 -2.63
CA TYR A 87 5.60 5.71 -2.52
C TYR A 87 6.64 4.71 -3.03
N ASP A 88 7.87 5.19 -3.22
CA ASP A 88 9.00 4.32 -3.50
C ASP A 88 9.29 3.39 -2.29
N ASP A 89 9.45 2.08 -2.55
CA ASP A 89 9.79 1.06 -1.56
C ASP A 89 11.05 1.44 -0.77
N HIS A 90 12.01 2.12 -1.40
CA HIS A 90 13.26 2.56 -0.77
C HIS A 90 13.06 3.54 0.40
N LEU A 91 11.92 4.24 0.48
CA LEU A 91 11.61 5.15 1.58
C LEU A 91 11.25 4.43 2.87
N PHE A 92 10.68 3.23 2.75
CA PHE A 92 10.21 2.43 3.89
C PHE A 92 11.15 1.26 4.18
N LYS A 93 11.76 0.68 3.15
CA LYS A 93 12.59 -0.52 3.26
C LYS A 93 13.84 -0.28 4.10
N HIS A 94 14.19 -1.26 4.93
CA HIS A 94 15.43 -1.24 5.69
C HIS A 94 16.65 -1.24 4.76
N ALA A 95 17.64 -0.38 4.99
CA ALA A 95 18.79 -0.19 4.07
C ALA A 95 19.59 -1.47 3.77
N ALA A 96 19.65 -2.40 4.74
CA ALA A 96 20.35 -3.68 4.62
C ALA A 96 19.51 -4.83 4.03
N SER A 97 18.33 -4.55 3.46
CA SER A 97 17.37 -5.56 3.04
C SER A 97 17.54 -5.99 1.58
N ASP A 98 17.48 -7.30 1.35
CA ASP A 98 17.62 -7.93 0.03
C ASP A 98 16.26 -8.29 -0.61
N THR A 99 15.17 -8.16 0.14
CA THR A 99 13.80 -8.41 -0.34
C THR A 99 13.00 -7.11 -0.41
N PRO A 100 11.92 -7.04 -1.20
CA PRO A 100 10.93 -5.97 -1.07
C PRO A 100 10.35 -5.93 0.35
N ALA A 101 9.89 -4.75 0.80
CA ALA A 101 9.25 -4.63 2.10
C ALA A 101 7.75 -4.88 2.01
N THR A 102 7.20 -5.59 2.99
CA THR A 102 5.74 -5.67 3.21
C THR A 102 5.36 -4.61 4.24
N LEU A 103 4.49 -3.69 3.84
CA LEU A 103 4.06 -2.58 4.66
C LEU A 103 2.83 -2.95 5.47
N LYS A 104 2.88 -2.69 6.78
CA LYS A 104 1.74 -2.86 7.70
C LYS A 104 1.57 -1.61 8.54
N ARG A 105 0.33 -1.14 8.68
CA ARG A 105 0.09 0.07 9.49
C ARG A 105 -0.16 -0.26 10.96
N LYS A 106 0.28 0.63 11.83
CA LYS A 106 -0.12 0.70 13.24
C LYS A 106 -0.56 2.11 13.59
N ILE A 107 -1.80 2.28 14.03
CA ILE A 107 -2.29 3.60 14.41
C ILE A 107 -1.60 4.09 15.69
N ILE A 108 -1.24 5.38 15.71
CA ILE A 108 -0.66 6.04 16.87
C ILE A 108 -1.72 6.93 17.52
N ARG A 109 -2.25 7.88 16.74
CA ARG A 109 -3.23 8.86 17.20
C ARG A 109 -4.01 9.45 16.03
N LYS A 110 -5.09 10.13 16.36
CA LYS A 110 -5.88 10.93 15.43
C LYS A 110 -5.57 12.40 15.62
N SER A 111 -5.54 13.15 14.54
CA SER A 111 -5.50 14.62 14.56
C SER A 111 -6.66 15.12 13.70
N GLY A 112 -7.79 15.43 14.32
CA GLY A 112 -9.02 15.81 13.62
C GLY A 112 -9.45 14.76 12.57
N ALA A 113 -9.49 15.19 11.31
CA ALA A 113 -9.84 14.35 10.15
C ALA A 113 -8.68 13.48 9.62
N SER A 114 -7.48 13.61 10.17
CA SER A 114 -6.30 12.84 9.79
C SER A 114 -5.99 11.72 10.79
N ASP A 115 -5.43 10.64 10.26
CA ASP A 115 -4.83 9.58 11.07
C ASP A 115 -3.31 9.66 10.97
N ILE A 116 -2.65 9.65 12.13
CA ILE A 116 -1.20 9.53 12.25
C ILE A 116 -0.89 8.07 12.61
N VAL A 117 -0.10 7.44 11.75
CA VAL A 117 0.22 6.01 11.84
C VAL A 117 1.72 5.79 11.70
N ASN A 118 2.18 4.65 12.21
CA ASN A 118 3.48 4.10 11.88
C ASN A 118 3.29 3.04 10.81
N ILE A 119 4.07 3.15 9.73
CA ILE A 119 4.20 2.08 8.74
C ILE A 119 5.39 1.21 9.16
N HIS A 120 5.07 -0.03 9.52
CA HIS A 120 6.02 -1.09 9.81
C HIS A 120 6.35 -1.80 8.49
N ALA A 121 7.59 -1.62 8.04
CA ALA A 121 8.10 -2.20 6.82
C ALA A 121 8.91 -3.46 7.17
N HIS A 122 8.30 -4.63 6.97
CA HIS A 122 8.93 -5.92 7.23
C HIS A 122 9.64 -6.41 5.98
N SER A 123 10.92 -6.76 6.11
CA SER A 123 11.73 -7.24 4.99
C SER A 123 12.80 -8.20 5.50
N TYR A 124 13.63 -8.76 4.61
CA TYR A 124 14.60 -9.78 5.01
C TYR A 124 15.97 -9.55 4.36
N LYS A 125 17.01 -9.85 5.13
CA LYS A 125 18.39 -9.96 4.66
C LYS A 125 18.72 -11.41 4.33
N LYS A 126 19.34 -11.64 3.18
CA LYS A 126 19.80 -12.97 2.74
C LYS A 126 21.20 -13.23 3.27
N ILE A 127 21.34 -14.30 4.04
CA ILE A 127 22.63 -14.79 4.54
C ILE A 127 22.94 -16.10 3.80
N PRO A 128 24.01 -16.16 2.98
CA PRO A 128 24.33 -17.36 2.23
C PRO A 128 24.94 -18.44 3.15
N HIS A 129 24.45 -19.67 3.02
CA HIS A 129 24.96 -20.85 3.70
C HIS A 129 25.26 -21.98 2.71
N VAL A 130 26.13 -22.90 3.13
CA VAL A 130 26.45 -24.12 2.39
C VAL A 130 26.34 -25.30 3.35
N SER A 131 25.43 -26.22 3.05
CA SER A 131 25.28 -27.48 3.79
C SER A 131 25.78 -28.64 2.94
N THR A 132 26.59 -29.51 3.50
CA THR A 132 27.06 -30.70 2.79
C THR A 132 26.13 -31.87 3.08
N VAL A 133 25.57 -32.48 2.03
CA VAL A 133 24.70 -33.66 2.13
C VAL A 133 25.37 -34.82 1.42
N THR A 134 25.40 -35.98 2.08
CA THR A 134 25.98 -37.20 1.52
C THR A 134 24.90 -38.02 0.82
N LYS A 135 25.11 -38.37 -0.45
CA LYS A 135 24.16 -39.16 -1.25
C LYS A 135 24.89 -40.29 -1.97
N LEU A 136 24.26 -41.46 -2.04
CA LEU A 136 24.77 -42.58 -2.80
C LEU A 136 24.61 -42.27 -4.30
N GLY A 137 25.72 -42.33 -5.04
CA GLY A 137 25.76 -42.15 -6.48
C GLY A 137 25.37 -43.41 -7.24
N GLY A 138 25.01 -43.26 -8.51
CA GLY A 138 24.74 -44.40 -9.41
C GLY A 138 25.96 -45.28 -9.69
N ASP A 139 27.15 -44.83 -9.27
CA ASP A 139 28.41 -45.58 -9.28
C ASP A 139 28.60 -46.46 -8.03
N GLY A 140 27.62 -46.48 -7.12
CA GLY A 140 27.67 -47.24 -5.87
C GLY A 140 28.54 -46.62 -4.79
N ARG A 141 29.05 -45.39 -4.97
CA ARG A 141 29.88 -44.68 -3.99
C ARG A 141 29.10 -43.56 -3.31
N TRP A 142 29.50 -43.21 -2.09
CA TRP A 142 28.95 -42.05 -1.39
C TRP A 142 29.65 -40.78 -1.83
N HIS A 143 28.88 -39.77 -2.22
CA HIS A 143 29.37 -38.46 -2.65
C HIS A 143 28.86 -37.38 -1.71
N SER A 144 29.75 -36.46 -1.33
CA SER A 144 29.41 -35.27 -0.57
C SER A 144 29.09 -34.13 -1.52
N ILE A 145 27.83 -33.68 -1.49
CA ILE A 145 27.30 -32.66 -2.39
C ILE A 145 27.08 -31.37 -1.59
N PRO A 146 27.73 -30.25 -1.95
CA PRO A 146 27.43 -28.96 -1.34
C PRO A 146 26.08 -28.44 -1.84
N VAL A 147 25.22 -28.04 -0.90
CA VAL A 147 23.91 -27.44 -1.16
C VAL A 147 23.94 -26.01 -0.65
N HIS A 148 23.88 -25.06 -1.57
CA HIS A 148 23.78 -23.64 -1.25
C HIS A 148 22.33 -23.27 -0.92
N TRP A 149 22.12 -22.54 0.17
CA TRP A 149 20.81 -22.02 0.54
C TRP A 149 20.97 -20.66 1.24
N PHE A 150 19.87 -19.90 1.31
CA PHE A 150 19.86 -18.59 1.97
C PHE A 150 19.01 -18.66 3.24
N GLU A 151 19.57 -18.20 4.35
CA GLU A 151 18.80 -17.85 5.54
C GLU A 151 18.23 -16.44 5.35
N TYR A 152 16.96 -16.24 5.69
CA TYR A 152 16.28 -14.95 5.63
C TYR A 152 16.16 -14.38 7.04
N ALA A 153 17.06 -13.46 7.41
CA ALA A 153 17.03 -12.78 8.70
C ALA A 153 16.03 -11.61 8.64
N PRO A 154 15.04 -11.53 9.56
CA PRO A 154 14.01 -10.49 9.53
C PRO A 154 14.61 -9.12 9.86
N LEU A 155 14.17 -8.11 9.12
CA LEU A 155 14.46 -6.70 9.33
C LEU A 155 13.15 -5.93 9.39
N GLU A 156 13.13 -4.90 10.21
CA GLU A 156 11.98 -4.01 10.36
C GLU A 156 12.47 -2.57 10.33
N ASN A 157 11.73 -1.72 9.62
CA ASN A 157 11.89 -0.29 9.68
C ASN A 157 10.53 0.36 9.95
N VAL A 158 10.51 1.39 10.79
CA VAL A 158 9.28 2.05 11.21
C VAL A 158 9.30 3.49 10.75
N THR A 159 8.32 3.86 9.94
CA THR A 159 8.24 5.20 9.35
C THR A 159 6.94 5.90 9.74
N PRO A 160 7.01 7.07 10.40
CA PRO A 160 5.85 7.90 10.68
C PRO A 160 5.16 8.41 9.41
N PHE A 161 3.84 8.26 9.35
CA PHE A 161 3.03 8.52 8.17
C PHE A 161 1.71 9.17 8.55
N ALA A 162 1.29 10.16 7.78
CA ALA A 162 -0.01 10.79 7.94
C ALA A 162 -0.87 10.52 6.72
N VAL A 163 -2.15 10.25 6.95
CA VAL A 163 -3.13 10.07 5.90
C VAL A 163 -4.43 10.80 6.26
N GLN A 164 -5.01 11.47 5.27
CA GLN A 164 -6.25 12.21 5.42
C GLN A 164 -7.15 12.00 4.21
N GLN A 165 -8.46 11.98 4.47
CA GLN A 165 -9.44 12.15 3.39
C GLN A 165 -9.45 13.61 2.92
N CYS A 166 -9.43 13.79 1.61
CA CYS A 166 -9.50 15.06 0.93
C CYS A 166 -10.48 14.95 -0.23
N HIS A 167 -11.62 15.64 -0.11
CA HIS A 167 -12.64 15.72 -1.16
C HIS A 167 -12.22 16.69 -2.28
N THR A 168 -11.07 16.44 -2.91
CA THR A 168 -10.57 17.20 -4.06
C THR A 168 -10.39 16.28 -5.26
N THR A 169 -10.21 16.85 -6.45
CA THR A 169 -9.88 16.10 -7.67
C THR A 169 -8.37 16.08 -7.92
N GLN A 170 -7.87 15.09 -8.67
CA GLN A 170 -6.45 15.02 -9.04
C GLN A 170 -5.94 16.30 -9.70
N GLN A 171 -6.76 16.93 -10.56
CA GLN A 171 -6.38 18.16 -11.25
C GLN A 171 -6.19 19.31 -10.27
N LYS A 172 -7.14 19.52 -9.35
CA LYS A 172 -7.07 20.56 -8.32
C LYS A 172 -5.93 20.30 -7.33
N PHE A 173 -5.73 19.05 -6.93
CA PHE A 173 -4.59 18.66 -6.12
C PHE A 173 -3.26 19.04 -6.79
N ASN A 174 -3.09 18.72 -8.08
CA ASN A 174 -1.87 19.06 -8.82
C ASN A 174 -1.64 20.58 -8.92
N SER A 175 -2.70 21.40 -8.95
CA SER A 175 -2.56 22.86 -8.85
C SER A 175 -2.25 23.32 -7.42
N GLY A 176 -2.86 22.72 -6.40
CA GLY A 176 -2.66 23.06 -4.99
C GLY A 176 -1.25 22.74 -4.49
N VAL A 177 -0.64 21.65 -4.98
CA VAL A 177 0.75 21.28 -4.68
C VAL A 177 1.76 22.35 -5.12
N LYS A 178 1.42 23.17 -6.12
CA LYS A 178 2.28 24.28 -6.56
C LYS A 178 2.24 25.49 -5.62
N ASN A 179 1.40 25.46 -4.58
CA ASN A 179 1.30 26.54 -3.59
C ASN A 179 2.52 26.54 -2.65
N GLN A 180 3.21 27.68 -2.55
CA GLN A 180 4.35 27.86 -1.66
C GLN A 180 4.00 27.67 -0.18
N GLY A 181 2.77 28.00 0.23
CA GLY A 181 2.30 27.81 1.61
C GLY A 181 2.25 26.33 2.01
N LEU A 182 1.79 25.46 1.10
CA LEU A 182 1.76 24.02 1.32
C LEU A 182 3.17 23.42 1.37
N ALA A 183 4.06 23.86 0.49
CA ALA A 183 5.46 23.43 0.50
C ALA A 183 6.16 23.82 1.82
N ASN A 184 5.91 25.02 2.32
CA ASN A 184 6.45 25.47 3.61
C ASN A 184 5.89 24.64 4.78
N PHE A 185 4.59 24.36 4.78
CA PHE A 185 3.95 23.48 5.76
C PHE A 185 4.56 22.07 5.76
N LEU A 186 4.72 21.47 4.58
CA LEU A 186 5.32 20.14 4.45
C LEU A 186 6.80 20.13 4.86
N SER A 187 7.56 21.18 4.56
CA SER A 187 8.97 21.28 4.99
C SER A 187 9.11 21.35 6.52
N ARG A 188 8.11 21.90 7.22
CA ARG A 188 8.06 21.96 8.68
C ARG A 188 7.83 20.58 9.28
N ILE A 189 6.86 19.84 8.76
CA ILE A 189 6.29 18.63 9.39
C ILE A 189 6.85 17.32 8.83
N GLY A 190 7.25 17.30 7.55
CA GLY A 190 7.65 16.10 6.81
C GLY A 190 9.11 16.08 6.38
N ASN A 191 9.64 14.88 6.13
CA ASN A 191 11.06 14.70 5.80
C ASN A 191 11.38 14.99 4.33
N GLN A 192 10.39 15.01 3.44
CA GLN A 192 10.58 15.26 2.02
C GLN A 192 9.29 15.85 1.44
N ASN A 193 9.36 16.63 0.37
CA ASN A 193 8.21 17.25 -0.31
C ASN A 193 7.39 16.19 -1.12
N MET A 194 7.26 14.98 -0.58
CA MET A 194 6.62 13.83 -1.19
C MET A 194 5.20 13.70 -0.64
N LEU A 195 4.28 14.34 -1.33
CA LEU A 195 2.85 14.27 -1.09
C LEU A 195 2.23 13.35 -2.15
N VAL A 196 1.49 12.34 -1.72
CA VAL A 196 0.78 11.43 -2.63
C VAL A 196 -0.71 11.66 -2.48
N TYR A 197 -1.39 11.79 -3.61
CA TYR A 197 -2.84 11.81 -3.69
C TYR A 197 -3.34 10.64 -4.52
N SER A 198 -4.41 10.02 -4.06
CA SER A 198 -5.13 8.98 -4.81
C SER A 198 -6.55 8.84 -4.28
N LYS A 199 -7.53 8.76 -5.18
CA LYS A 199 -8.93 8.41 -4.85
C LYS A 199 -9.52 9.24 -3.70
N GLY A 200 -9.21 10.54 -3.64
CA GLY A 200 -9.71 11.43 -2.58
C GLY A 200 -8.99 11.26 -1.24
N LEU A 201 -7.82 10.62 -1.21
CA LEU A 201 -6.94 10.53 -0.05
C LEU A 201 -5.64 11.26 -0.33
N VAL A 202 -5.10 11.90 0.69
CA VAL A 202 -3.78 12.54 0.69
C VAL A 202 -2.95 11.92 1.79
N SER A 203 -1.69 11.64 1.49
CA SER A 203 -0.73 11.16 2.47
C SER A 203 0.62 11.83 2.32
N PHE A 204 1.42 11.80 3.38
CA PHE A 204 2.80 12.30 3.42
C PHE A 204 3.59 11.64 4.56
N LEU A 205 4.91 11.64 4.41
CA LEU A 205 5.86 11.14 5.41
C LEU A 205 6.15 12.21 6.47
N LEU A 206 6.05 11.84 7.74
CA LEU A 206 6.33 12.73 8.87
C LEU A 206 7.80 12.61 9.30
N LYS A 207 8.38 13.69 9.87
CA LYS A 207 9.72 13.61 10.49
C LYS A 207 9.72 12.76 11.76
N SER A 208 8.65 12.87 12.54
CA SER A 208 8.43 12.14 13.78
C SER A 208 6.93 11.87 13.96
N ALA A 209 6.59 10.83 14.75
CA ALA A 209 5.21 10.53 15.11
C ALA A 209 4.54 11.65 15.94
N ASP A 210 5.36 12.39 16.69
CA ASP A 210 4.94 13.50 17.56
C ASP A 210 4.97 14.85 16.86
N ALA A 211 5.18 14.90 15.54
CA ALA A 211 5.16 16.14 14.80
C ALA A 211 3.86 16.91 15.07
N ASP A 212 3.99 18.22 15.28
CA ASP A 212 2.85 19.12 15.52
C ASP A 212 2.09 19.30 14.20
N PHE A 213 1.16 18.37 13.97
CA PHE A 213 0.36 18.28 12.77
C PHE A 213 -1.09 18.57 13.10
N ASP A 214 -1.58 19.67 12.52
CA ASP A 214 -2.99 20.07 12.55
C ASP A 214 -3.64 19.78 11.18
N ALA A 215 -4.65 18.91 11.19
CA ALA A 215 -5.41 18.55 9.99
C ALA A 215 -6.19 19.75 9.40
N ASP A 216 -6.56 20.72 10.23
CA ASP A 216 -7.28 21.91 9.76
C ASP A 216 -6.37 22.86 8.97
N GLU A 217 -5.06 22.86 9.23
CA GLU A 217 -4.10 23.63 8.44
C GLU A 217 -3.90 23.02 7.04
N LEU A 218 -3.84 21.69 6.93
CA LEU A 218 -3.74 21.01 5.63
C LEU A 218 -4.98 21.29 4.76
N ASN A 219 -6.15 21.29 5.38
CA ASN A 219 -7.42 21.58 4.71
C ASN A 219 -7.47 22.97 4.08
N LYS A 220 -6.81 23.98 4.66
CA LYS A 220 -6.77 25.35 4.08
C LYS A 220 -6.12 25.39 2.69
N TYR A 221 -5.21 24.46 2.40
CA TYR A 221 -4.50 24.43 1.12
C TYR A 221 -5.16 23.51 0.09
N LEU A 222 -6.00 22.58 0.53
CA LEU A 222 -6.50 21.48 -0.31
C LEU A 222 -8.03 21.40 -0.43
N ARG A 223 -8.79 22.09 0.42
CA ARG A 223 -10.26 22.09 0.36
C ARG A 223 -10.78 22.93 -0.81
N GLU A 224 -11.92 22.50 -1.34
CA GLU A 224 -12.79 23.31 -2.16
C GLU A 224 -13.42 24.40 -1.28
N GLU A 225 -13.27 25.67 -1.65
CA GLU A 225 -14.27 26.67 -1.26
C GLU A 225 -15.56 26.25 -1.96
N ASN A 226 -16.58 25.86 -1.18
CA ASN A 226 -17.92 25.60 -1.67
C ASN A 226 -18.55 26.87 -2.25
#